data_AF-A0A842UDD5-F1
#
_entry.id   AF-A0A842UDD5-F1
#
_cell.length_a   1.000
_cell.length_b   1.000
_cell.length_c   1.000
_cell.angle_alpha   90.00
_cell.angle_beta   90.00
_cell.angle_gamma   90.00
#
_symmetry.space_group_name_H-M   'P 1'
#
loop_
_entity.id
_entity.type
_entity.pdbx_description
1 polymer ?
#
loop_
_entity_poly.entity_id
_entity_poly.type
_entity_poly.pdbx_seq_one_letter_code
_entity_poly.pdbx_strand_id
1 'polypeptide(L)'
;MIDDKLFGTLVALVGGGIFLHTALSKYGYDKALHELKVSFIFLFSIAVLIMGVIFIAKKIPKKEPEIIVQRKPKKRLPKITPIPEPEEETVKSLEQMEPEDSYERPVATARPVVRVSTDVKCYKFRKLKKEEVSYLKRYGYRIRSYFNPLKGKKEKFVFKNRNEGDAHFLTIYMIAEYLGKNVDNLRTFETVKPDLTFEIAGKKIALEVETGKVLRHNKKNLINKVNLLNSNYDSWSFVVLDRNKVAKYRKYGKVIDKRYLKNQLDKFLKTAKIVHSKKQR
;
A
#
# COMPACT_ATOMS: atom_id res chain seq x y z
N MET A 1 -22.88 10.23 -14.69
CA MET A 1 -23.41 10.43 -16.05
C MET A 1 -24.27 9.21 -16.37
N ILE A 2 -25.53 9.43 -16.72
CA ILE A 2 -26.32 8.40 -17.42
C ILE A 2 -25.76 8.38 -18.84
N ASP A 3 -25.45 7.20 -19.37
CA ASP A 3 -24.92 7.05 -20.72
C ASP A 3 -25.96 7.57 -21.72
N ASP A 4 -25.59 8.54 -22.56
CA ASP A 4 -26.48 9.16 -23.55
C ASP A 4 -27.13 8.11 -24.47
N LYS A 5 -26.47 6.96 -24.67
CA LYS A 5 -27.02 5.81 -25.41
C LYS A 5 -28.21 5.15 -24.70
N LEU A 6 -28.18 5.08 -23.37
CA LEU A 6 -29.26 4.49 -22.58
C LEU A 6 -30.50 5.40 -22.62
N PHE A 7 -30.29 6.71 -22.60
CA PHE A 7 -31.37 7.69 -22.69
C PHE A 7 -32.05 7.66 -24.07
N GLY A 8 -31.26 7.63 -25.16
CA GLY A 8 -31.80 7.53 -26.52
C GLY A 8 -32.63 6.26 -26.76
N THR A 9 -32.20 5.13 -26.19
CA THR A 9 -32.93 3.85 -26.30
C THR A 9 -34.27 3.89 -25.56
N LEU A 10 -34.31 4.55 -24.41
CA LEU A 10 -35.55 4.70 -23.62
C LEU A 10 -36.56 5.60 -24.34
N VAL A 11 -36.10 6.70 -24.95
CA VAL A 11 -36.97 7.61 -25.72
C VAL A 11 -37.56 6.91 -26.94
N ALA A 12 -36.77 6.08 -27.65
CA ALA A 12 -37.27 5.33 -28.81
C ALA A 12 -38.34 4.30 -28.44
N LEU A 13 -38.21 3.61 -27.30
CA LEU A 13 -39.19 2.63 -26.82
C LEU A 13 -40.52 3.30 -26.41
N VAL A 14 -40.46 4.44 -25.74
CA VAL A 14 -41.65 5.20 -25.33
C VAL A 14 -42.36 5.78 -26.56
N GLY A 15 -41.62 6.34 -27.52
CA GLY A 15 -42.18 6.87 -28.77
C GLY A 15 -42.84 5.79 -29.64
N GLY A 16 -42.23 4.62 -29.76
CA GLY A 16 -42.79 3.49 -30.53
C GLY A 16 -44.09 2.94 -29.94
N GLY A 17 -44.23 2.92 -28.62
CA GLY A 17 -45.44 2.45 -27.93
C GLY A 17 -46.67 3.33 -28.19
N ILE A 18 -46.49 4.65 -28.30
CA ILE A 18 -47.59 5.60 -28.57
C ILE A 18 -48.10 5.43 -30.01
N PHE A 19 -47.21 5.20 -30.97
CA PHE A 19 -47.61 5.01 -32.37
C PHE A 19 -48.43 3.72 -32.56
N LEU A 20 -48.02 2.62 -31.92
CA LEU A 20 -48.74 1.34 -31.96
C LEU A 20 -50.13 1.42 -31.30
N HIS A 21 -50.26 2.17 -30.20
CA HIS A 21 -51.53 2.41 -29.52
C HIS A 21 -52.54 3.12 -30.45
N THR A 22 -52.08 4.10 -31.22
CA THR A 22 -52.93 4.86 -32.15
C THR A 22 -53.41 3.99 -33.32
N ALA A 23 -52.55 3.07 -33.79
CA ALA A 23 -52.91 2.10 -34.84
C ALA A 23 -53.95 1.07 -34.36
N LEU A 24 -53.79 0.53 -33.15
CA LEU A 24 -54.68 -0.51 -32.60
C LEU A 24 -56.06 0.01 -32.20
N SER A 25 -56.16 1.28 -31.75
CA SER A 25 -57.43 1.94 -31.43
C SER A 25 -58.38 2.04 -32.63
N LYS A 26 -57.88 1.96 -33.87
CA LYS A 26 -58.67 2.10 -35.10
C LYS A 26 -59.40 0.80 -35.50
N TYR A 27 -59.07 -0.34 -34.87
CA TYR A 27 -59.58 -1.67 -35.24
C TYR A 27 -60.58 -2.29 -34.25
N GLY A 28 -61.13 -1.50 -33.30
CA GLY A 28 -62.26 -1.96 -32.45
C GLY A 28 -61.89 -3.00 -31.38
N TYR A 29 -60.62 -3.10 -30.99
CA TYR A 29 -60.14 -4.02 -29.95
C TYR A 29 -60.21 -3.40 -28.55
N ASP A 30 -61.37 -2.94 -28.11
CA ASP A 30 -61.49 -2.19 -26.83
C ASP A 30 -61.06 -3.01 -25.61
N LYS A 31 -61.33 -4.32 -25.59
CA LYS A 31 -60.94 -5.20 -24.48
C LYS A 31 -59.44 -5.49 -24.44
N ALA A 32 -58.84 -5.78 -25.60
CA ALA A 32 -57.40 -6.04 -25.69
C ALA A 32 -56.58 -4.76 -25.42
N LEU A 33 -57.09 -3.61 -25.85
CA LEU A 33 -56.47 -2.32 -25.60
C LEU A 33 -56.52 -1.95 -24.11
N HIS A 34 -57.61 -2.28 -23.42
CA HIS A 34 -57.72 -2.07 -21.97
C HIS A 34 -56.71 -2.93 -21.19
N GLU A 35 -56.59 -4.22 -21.51
CA GLU A 35 -55.60 -5.10 -20.85
C GLU A 35 -54.16 -4.63 -21.11
N LEU A 36 -53.85 -4.21 -22.34
CA LEU A 36 -52.53 -3.67 -22.67
C LEU A 36 -52.20 -2.39 -21.90
N LYS A 37 -53.19 -1.50 -21.72
CA LYS A 37 -53.04 -0.27 -20.93
C LYS A 37 -52.73 -0.57 -19.46
N VAL A 38 -53.45 -1.53 -18.87
CA VAL A 38 -53.24 -1.93 -17.47
C VAL A 38 -51.84 -2.52 -17.28
N SER A 39 -51.41 -3.41 -18.19
CA SER A 39 -50.05 -3.97 -18.15
C SER A 39 -48.96 -2.91 -18.33
N PHE A 40 -49.16 -1.94 -19.22
CA PHE A 40 -48.20 -0.86 -19.44
C PHE A 40 -48.06 0.06 -18.22
N ILE A 41 -49.18 0.46 -17.60
CA ILE A 41 -49.18 1.29 -16.38
C ILE A 41 -48.46 0.55 -15.24
N PHE A 42 -48.70 -0.77 -15.12
CA PHE A 42 -48.03 -1.58 -14.11
C PHE A 42 -46.50 -1.64 -14.34
N LEU A 43 -46.05 -1.92 -15.56
CA LEU A 43 -44.62 -1.96 -15.88
C LEU A 43 -43.94 -0.59 -15.72
N PHE A 44 -44.62 0.49 -16.10
CA PHE A 44 -44.12 1.85 -15.92
C PHE A 44 -43.94 2.20 -14.44
N SER A 45 -44.89 1.83 -13.58
CA SER A 45 -44.78 2.08 -12.13
C SER A 45 -43.61 1.32 -11.49
N ILE A 46 -43.35 0.07 -11.90
CA ILE A 46 -42.17 -0.70 -11.47
C ILE A 46 -40.88 -0.01 -11.92
N ALA A 47 -40.80 0.46 -13.17
CA ALA A 47 -39.61 1.13 -13.69
C ALA A 47 -39.29 2.42 -12.91
N VAL A 48 -40.31 3.22 -12.58
CA VAL A 48 -40.16 4.44 -11.76
C VAL A 48 -39.64 4.09 -10.36
N LEU A 49 -40.15 3.01 -9.75
CA LEU A 49 -39.74 2.56 -8.42
C LEU A 49 -38.27 2.09 -8.42
N ILE A 50 -37.86 1.31 -9.41
CA ILE A 50 -36.45 0.87 -9.59
C ILE A 50 -35.54 2.09 -9.78
N MET A 51 -35.93 3.06 -10.61
CA MET A 51 -35.15 4.28 -10.84
C MET A 51 -35.03 5.12 -9.55
N GLY A 52 -36.10 5.20 -8.74
CA GLY A 52 -36.09 5.85 -7.43
C GLY A 52 -35.10 5.20 -6.45
N VAL A 53 -35.09 3.87 -6.37
CA VAL A 53 -34.13 3.12 -5.52
C VAL A 53 -32.69 3.37 -5.97
N ILE A 54 -32.41 3.35 -7.28
CA ILE A 54 -31.08 3.64 -7.83
C ILE A 54 -30.65 5.08 -7.51
N PHE A 55 -31.57 6.05 -7.62
CA PHE A 55 -31.30 7.45 -7.32
C PHE A 55 -30.96 7.65 -5.83
N ILE A 56 -31.73 7.05 -4.93
CA ILE A 56 -31.46 7.09 -3.47
C ILE A 56 -30.10 6.44 -3.17
N ALA A 57 -29.81 5.27 -3.75
CA ALA A 57 -28.54 4.57 -3.54
C ALA A 57 -27.32 5.37 -4.01
N LYS A 58 -27.46 6.19 -5.07
CA LYS A 58 -26.39 7.09 -5.55
C LYS A 58 -26.22 8.34 -4.69
N LYS A 59 -27.28 8.81 -4.01
CA LYS A 59 -27.25 10.04 -3.21
C LYS A 59 -26.71 9.83 -1.80
N ILE A 60 -26.57 8.58 -1.34
CA ILE A 60 -25.87 8.28 -0.09
C ILE A 60 -24.38 8.57 -0.34
N PRO A 61 -23.80 9.66 0.22
CA PRO A 61 -22.37 9.86 0.14
C PRO A 61 -21.72 8.63 0.75
N LYS A 62 -20.78 8.00 0.02
CA LYS A 62 -19.89 7.00 0.61
C LYS A 62 -19.09 7.72 1.70
N LYS A 63 -19.66 7.83 2.90
CA LYS A 63 -18.90 8.17 4.11
C LYS A 63 -17.94 7.02 4.28
N GLU A 64 -16.70 7.23 3.86
CA GLU A 64 -15.60 6.41 4.35
C GLU A 64 -15.74 6.40 5.87
N PRO A 65 -15.78 5.22 6.52
CA PRO A 65 -15.87 5.18 7.97
C PRO A 65 -14.67 5.96 8.50
N GLU A 66 -14.96 7.08 9.14
CA GLU A 66 -13.96 7.84 9.89
C GLU A 66 -13.53 6.93 11.03
N ILE A 67 -12.45 6.19 10.81
CA ILE A 67 -11.80 5.44 11.87
C ILE A 67 -11.17 6.50 12.76
N ILE A 68 -11.93 6.96 13.76
CA ILE A 68 -11.42 7.70 14.89
C ILE A 68 -10.49 6.72 15.62
N VAL A 69 -9.22 6.74 15.21
CA VAL A 69 -8.14 6.12 15.95
C VAL A 69 -8.08 6.91 17.25
N GLN A 70 -8.76 6.42 18.29
CA GLN A 70 -8.52 6.85 19.65
C GLN A 70 -7.04 6.62 19.92
N ARG A 71 -6.25 7.68 19.78
CA ARG A 71 -4.85 7.69 20.18
C ARG A 71 -4.88 7.44 21.68
N LYS A 72 -4.52 6.23 22.10
CA LYS A 72 -4.23 5.95 23.50
C LYS A 72 -3.27 7.06 24.00
N PRO A 73 -3.53 7.65 25.17
CA PRO A 73 -2.64 8.65 25.73
C PRO A 73 -1.23 8.08 25.75
N LYS A 74 -0.30 8.86 25.17
CA LYS A 74 1.12 8.53 25.09
C LYS A 74 1.60 8.26 26.52
N LYS A 75 1.82 6.99 26.88
CA LYS A 75 2.45 6.62 28.15
C LYS A 75 3.73 7.45 28.25
N ARG A 76 3.80 8.34 29.24
CA ARG A 76 5.00 9.12 29.52
C ARG A 76 6.14 8.12 29.67
N LEU A 77 7.18 8.28 28.85
CA LEU A 77 8.40 7.50 29.01
C LEU A 77 8.88 7.69 30.46
N PRO A 78 9.27 6.61 31.15
CA PRO A 78 9.80 6.71 32.50
C PRO A 78 10.97 7.70 32.49
N LYS A 79 10.95 8.62 33.46
CA LYS A 79 12.04 9.56 33.73
C LYS A 79 13.28 8.70 33.96
N ILE A 80 14.27 8.81 33.07
CA ILE A 80 15.54 8.13 33.21
C ILE A 80 16.15 8.67 34.51
N THR A 81 16.19 7.84 35.54
CA THR A 81 16.94 8.10 36.75
C THR A 81 18.43 8.14 36.39
N PRO A 82 19.20 9.09 36.94
CA PRO A 82 20.65 9.14 36.76
C PRO A 82 21.24 7.78 37.15
N ILE A 83 22.06 7.24 36.25
CA ILE A 83 22.90 6.08 36.55
C ILE A 83 23.89 6.56 37.62
N PRO A 84 24.01 5.87 38.77
CA PRO A 84 24.98 6.25 39.79
C PRO A 84 26.39 6.19 39.19
N GLU A 85 27.12 7.28 39.44
CA GLU A 85 28.51 7.48 39.11
C GLU A 85 29.34 6.34 39.72
N PRO A 86 30.16 5.61 38.93
CA PRO A 86 30.98 4.54 39.48
C PRO A 86 32.02 5.14 40.44
N GLU A 87 32.06 4.61 41.65
CA GLU A 87 33.02 4.96 42.69
C GLU A 87 34.45 4.77 42.18
N GLU A 88 35.26 5.81 42.37
CA GLU A 88 36.67 5.87 41.97
C GLU A 88 37.51 4.90 42.81
N GLU A 89 37.97 3.81 42.19
CA GLU A 89 39.09 3.05 42.72
C GLU A 89 40.39 3.83 42.47
N THR A 90 40.94 4.35 43.56
CA THR A 90 42.29 4.94 43.69
C THR A 90 43.36 4.00 43.13
N VAL A 91 43.92 4.34 41.97
CA VAL A 91 45.17 3.76 41.46
C VAL A 91 46.34 4.66 41.86
N LYS A 92 47.23 4.10 42.66
CA LYS A 92 48.44 4.70 43.21
C LYS A 92 49.56 4.75 42.17
N SER A 93 50.19 5.92 42.10
CA SER A 93 51.60 6.20 41.74
C SER A 93 52.16 5.61 40.45
N LEU A 94 52.41 6.48 39.47
CA LEU A 94 53.67 6.44 38.70
C LEU A 94 54.05 7.88 38.28
N GLU A 95 54.89 8.51 39.10
CA GLU A 95 55.74 9.61 38.69
C GLU A 95 56.87 9.03 37.85
N GLN A 96 56.96 9.43 36.59
CA GLN A 96 58.21 9.90 36.00
C GLN A 96 57.90 10.70 34.74
N MET A 97 58.32 11.96 34.83
CA MET A 97 58.09 13.08 33.93
C MET A 97 59.11 12.97 32.79
N GLU A 98 58.62 12.86 31.56
CA GLU A 98 59.37 12.90 30.30
C GLU A 98 58.81 14.07 29.45
N PRO A 99 59.59 14.63 28.53
CA PRO A 99 59.63 16.05 28.23
C PRO A 99 58.40 16.59 27.49
N GLU A 100 58.13 17.88 27.71
CA GLU A 100 57.07 18.68 27.09
C GLU A 100 57.22 18.75 25.57
N ASP A 101 56.77 17.73 24.87
CA ASP A 101 56.48 17.83 23.44
C ASP A 101 55.24 18.71 23.27
N SER A 102 55.43 19.82 22.56
CA SER A 102 54.41 20.83 22.28
C SER A 102 53.18 20.20 21.62
N TYR A 103 52.13 20.00 22.41
CA TYR A 103 50.82 19.60 21.90
C TYR A 103 50.24 20.72 21.05
N GLU A 104 50.49 20.69 19.75
CA GLU A 104 49.74 21.49 18.79
C GLU A 104 48.24 21.20 18.99
N ARG A 105 47.49 22.21 19.43
CA ARG A 105 46.04 22.08 19.59
C ARG A 105 45.47 21.64 18.25
N PRO A 106 44.74 20.51 18.18
CA PRO A 106 44.20 20.02 16.92
C PRO A 106 43.35 21.12 16.29
N VAL A 107 43.80 21.61 15.13
CA VAL A 107 43.11 22.64 14.36
C VAL A 107 41.68 22.18 14.18
N ALA A 108 40.72 23.03 14.57
CA ALA A 108 39.30 22.71 14.54
C ALA A 108 38.89 22.32 13.11
N THR A 109 38.84 21.02 12.83
CA THR A 109 38.44 20.51 11.52
C THR A 109 36.98 20.91 11.28
N ALA A 110 36.71 21.50 10.12
CA ALA A 110 35.37 21.91 9.73
C ALA A 110 34.35 20.76 9.93
N ARG A 111 33.20 21.07 10.53
CA ARG A 111 32.15 20.07 10.78
C ARG A 111 31.74 19.41 9.46
N PRO A 112 31.70 18.08 9.36
CA PRO A 112 31.34 17.40 8.13
C PRO A 112 29.88 17.71 7.74
N VAL A 113 29.68 18.10 6.49
CA VAL A 113 28.33 18.36 5.94
C VAL A 113 27.59 17.03 5.75
N VAL A 114 26.52 16.83 6.51
CA VAL A 114 25.68 15.62 6.48
C VAL A 114 24.54 15.83 5.47
N ARG A 115 24.40 14.95 4.46
CA ARG A 115 23.39 15.07 3.37
C ARG A 115 22.25 14.07 3.47
N VAL A 116 21.98 13.55 4.67
CA VAL A 116 20.91 12.56 4.92
C VAL A 116 19.78 13.16 5.76
N SER A 117 18.55 12.75 5.47
CA SER A 117 17.36 13.13 6.24
C SER A 117 16.95 12.01 7.21
N THR A 118 16.48 12.38 8.40
CA THR A 118 15.91 11.43 9.37
C THR A 118 14.52 10.94 9.01
N ASP A 119 13.88 11.52 7.98
CA ASP A 119 12.54 11.13 7.52
C ASP A 119 12.57 9.90 6.59
N VAL A 120 13.71 9.68 5.93
CA VAL A 120 13.92 8.51 5.07
C VAL A 120 14.22 7.29 5.93
N LYS A 121 13.28 6.35 5.98
CA LYS A 121 13.33 5.21 6.90
C LYS A 121 14.44 4.19 6.62
N CYS A 122 14.96 4.13 5.39
CA CYS A 122 15.92 3.11 4.97
C CYS A 122 16.92 3.63 3.93
N TYR A 123 18.19 3.34 4.17
CA TYR A 123 19.31 3.63 3.29
C TYR A 123 20.12 2.36 3.00
N LYS A 124 20.68 2.27 1.79
CA LYS A 124 21.75 1.32 1.50
C LYS A 124 23.04 1.80 2.14
N PHE A 125 23.68 0.95 2.96
CA PHE A 125 24.91 1.29 3.67
C PHE A 125 26.00 1.81 2.73
N ARG A 126 26.19 1.17 1.56
CA ARG A 126 27.19 1.56 0.55
C ARG A 126 26.99 2.95 -0.07
N LYS A 127 25.83 3.57 0.15
CA LYS A 127 25.52 4.93 -0.35
C LYS A 127 25.75 6.01 0.70
N LEU A 128 26.21 5.62 1.89
CA LEU A 128 26.40 6.52 3.03
C LEU A 128 27.89 6.67 3.34
N LYS A 129 28.28 7.88 3.72
CA LYS A 129 29.59 8.13 4.32
C LYS A 129 29.61 7.71 5.79
N LYS A 130 30.79 7.52 6.38
CA LYS A 130 30.97 7.08 7.77
C LYS A 130 30.30 8.05 8.76
N GLU A 131 30.42 9.34 8.48
CA GLU A 131 29.86 10.43 9.30
C GLU A 131 28.33 10.41 9.26
N GLU A 132 27.74 10.12 8.10
CA GLU A 132 26.29 10.00 7.91
C GLU A 132 25.73 8.75 8.61
N VAL A 133 26.44 7.63 8.57
CA VAL A 133 26.07 6.43 9.33
C VAL A 133 26.10 6.72 10.83
N SER A 134 27.15 7.36 11.32
CA SER A 134 27.26 7.77 12.72
C SER A 134 26.16 8.74 13.12
N TYR A 135 25.85 9.72 12.26
CA TYR A 135 24.73 10.63 12.44
C TYR A 135 23.42 9.85 12.58
N LEU A 136 23.06 8.98 11.61
CA LEU A 136 21.83 8.20 11.65
C LEU A 136 21.74 7.28 12.88
N LYS A 137 22.85 6.67 13.32
CA LYS A 137 22.88 5.85 14.54
C LYS A 137 22.45 6.65 15.78
N ARG A 138 22.88 7.91 15.92
CA ARG A 138 22.45 8.80 17.02
C ARG A 138 20.94 9.05 17.02
N TYR A 139 20.30 9.00 15.85
CA TYR A 139 18.84 9.08 15.71
C TYR A 139 18.14 7.71 15.79
N GLY A 140 18.81 6.67 16.28
CA GLY A 140 18.23 5.36 16.53
C GLY A 140 18.10 4.46 15.30
N TYR A 141 18.82 4.77 14.21
CA TYR A 141 18.94 3.86 13.08
C TYR A 141 19.82 2.66 13.45
N ARG A 142 19.48 1.49 12.91
CA ARG A 142 20.21 0.24 13.10
C ARG A 142 20.82 -0.21 11.78
N ILE A 143 21.89 -0.98 11.90
CA ILE A 143 22.60 -1.53 10.75
C ILE A 143 22.38 -3.04 10.72
N ARG A 144 21.85 -3.58 9.63
CA ARG A 144 21.71 -5.03 9.44
C ARG A 144 22.11 -5.42 8.03
N SER A 145 22.61 -6.65 7.90
CA SER A 145 22.78 -7.32 6.60
C SER A 145 21.57 -8.18 6.32
N TYR A 146 20.99 -8.07 5.13
CA TYR A 146 19.81 -8.80 4.71
C TYR A 146 19.98 -9.36 3.30
N PHE A 147 19.47 -10.56 3.04
CA PHE A 147 19.53 -11.16 1.70
C PHE A 147 18.50 -10.49 0.78
N ASN A 148 18.96 -9.89 -0.32
CA ASN A 148 18.10 -9.27 -1.31
C ASN A 148 17.67 -10.31 -2.37
N PRO A 149 16.42 -10.79 -2.37
CA PRO A 149 15.95 -11.79 -3.33
C PRO A 149 15.89 -11.27 -4.78
N LEU A 150 15.91 -9.94 -4.98
CA LEU A 150 15.89 -9.31 -6.31
C LEU A 150 17.28 -9.24 -6.95
N LYS A 151 18.35 -9.37 -6.15
CA LYS A 151 19.74 -9.34 -6.61
C LYS A 151 20.51 -10.63 -6.34
N GLY A 152 19.93 -11.57 -5.59
CA GLY A 152 20.60 -12.82 -5.22
C GLY A 152 21.80 -12.66 -4.29
N LYS A 153 21.93 -11.55 -3.56
CA LYS A 153 23.07 -11.29 -2.65
C LYS A 153 22.67 -10.59 -1.36
N LYS A 154 23.49 -10.72 -0.33
CA LYS A 154 23.35 -9.96 0.92
C LYS A 154 23.72 -8.48 0.69
N GLU A 155 22.90 -7.58 1.22
CA GLU A 155 23.15 -6.14 1.24
C GLU A 155 23.05 -5.62 2.67
N LYS A 156 23.85 -4.59 2.98
CA LYS A 156 23.86 -3.94 4.30
C LYS A 156 22.99 -2.68 4.23
N PHE A 157 22.09 -2.53 5.19
CA PHE A 157 21.13 -1.43 5.26
C PHE A 157 21.27 -0.67 6.57
N VAL A 158 21.01 0.64 6.52
CA VAL A 158 20.87 1.52 7.68
C VAL A 158 19.42 1.99 7.72
N PHE A 159 18.65 1.55 8.71
CA PHE A 159 17.21 1.82 8.73
C PHE A 159 16.66 1.98 10.14
N LYS A 160 15.50 2.64 10.22
CA LYS A 160 14.74 2.85 11.45
C LYS A 160 13.33 2.32 11.28
N ASN A 161 13.13 1.08 11.75
CA ASN A 161 11.84 0.42 11.82
C ASN A 161 11.20 0.68 13.19
N ARG A 162 9.90 1.01 13.22
CA ARG A 162 9.16 1.26 14.47
C ARG A 162 8.37 0.03 14.96
N ASN A 163 7.62 -0.64 14.07
CA ASN A 163 6.56 -1.57 14.50
C ASN A 163 6.52 -2.90 13.72
N GLU A 164 7.36 -3.08 12.70
CA GLU A 164 7.33 -4.26 11.83
C GLU A 164 8.51 -5.19 12.12
N GLY A 165 8.54 -6.39 11.52
CA GLY A 165 9.76 -7.20 11.52
C GLY A 165 10.76 -6.68 10.48
N ASP A 166 12.06 -6.70 10.77
CA ASP A 166 13.11 -6.24 9.84
C ASP A 166 12.97 -6.88 8.44
N ALA A 167 12.61 -8.16 8.37
CA ALA A 167 12.40 -8.88 7.13
C ALA A 167 11.21 -8.35 6.30
N HIS A 168 10.12 -7.97 6.97
CA HIS A 168 8.93 -7.39 6.35
C HIS A 168 9.28 -6.03 5.74
N PHE A 169 9.77 -5.14 6.60
CA PHE A 169 10.15 -3.77 6.25
C PHE A 169 11.17 -3.70 5.11
N LEU A 170 12.27 -4.47 5.21
CA LEU A 170 13.30 -4.47 4.17
C LEU A 170 12.80 -5.06 2.86
N THR A 171 11.88 -6.04 2.90
CA THR A 171 11.30 -6.59 1.67
C THR A 171 10.43 -5.56 0.95
N ILE A 172 9.57 -4.83 1.68
CA ILE A 172 8.79 -3.72 1.11
C ILE A 172 9.73 -2.70 0.45
N TYR A 173 10.75 -2.26 1.18
CA TYR A 173 11.71 -1.28 0.66
C TYR A 173 12.39 -1.76 -0.63
N MET A 174 12.82 -3.03 -0.68
CA MET A 174 13.46 -3.59 -1.86
C MET A 174 12.51 -3.68 -3.05
N ILE A 175 11.25 -4.09 -2.84
CA ILE A 175 10.23 -4.13 -3.90
C ILE A 175 9.96 -2.71 -4.41
N ALA A 176 9.76 -1.74 -3.51
CA ALA A 176 9.49 -0.36 -3.88
C ALA A 176 10.65 0.24 -4.69
N GLU A 177 11.90 0.04 -4.25
CA GLU A 177 13.07 0.49 -4.98
C GLU A 177 13.18 -0.17 -6.37
N TYR A 178 12.85 -1.45 -6.48
CA TYR A 178 12.89 -2.19 -7.75
C TYR A 178 11.86 -1.68 -8.76
N LEU A 179 10.65 -1.36 -8.29
CA LEU A 179 9.56 -0.89 -9.14
C LEU A 179 9.64 0.61 -9.46
N GLY A 180 10.21 1.43 -8.57
CA GLY A 180 9.92 2.86 -8.46
C GLY A 180 10.17 3.77 -9.66
N LYS A 181 10.97 3.38 -10.65
CA LYS A 181 11.14 4.17 -11.89
C LYS A 181 10.35 3.64 -13.09
N ASN A 182 9.69 2.50 -12.93
CA ASN A 182 9.14 1.72 -14.05
C ASN A 182 7.63 1.49 -13.94
N VAL A 183 6.99 1.99 -12.89
CA VAL A 183 5.55 1.87 -12.66
C VAL A 183 4.98 3.21 -12.20
N ASP A 184 3.71 3.43 -12.49
CA ASP A 184 3.01 4.66 -12.11
C ASP A 184 2.46 4.55 -10.69
N ASN A 185 2.31 5.70 -10.01
CA ASN A 185 1.60 5.82 -8.74
C ASN A 185 2.07 4.85 -7.62
N LEU A 186 3.37 4.51 -7.59
CA LEU A 186 3.93 3.66 -6.54
C LEU A 186 3.84 4.33 -5.17
N ARG A 187 3.18 3.67 -4.23
CA ARG A 187 3.03 4.11 -2.83
C ARG A 187 3.26 2.92 -1.89
N THR A 188 3.81 3.22 -0.71
CA THR A 188 3.98 2.26 0.40
C THR A 188 3.14 2.70 1.60
N PHE A 189 2.56 1.76 2.33
CA PHE A 189 1.74 2.03 3.51
C PHE A 189 2.19 1.16 4.70
N GLU A 190 1.93 1.63 5.93
CA GLU A 190 2.30 0.92 7.17
C GLU A 190 1.07 0.38 7.94
N THR A 191 -0.14 0.55 7.41
CA THR A 191 -1.38 0.39 8.19
C THR A 191 -2.42 -0.48 7.47
N VAL A 192 -3.68 -0.05 7.41
CA VAL A 192 -4.84 -0.81 6.93
C VAL A 192 -4.73 -1.14 5.44
N LYS A 193 -4.10 -0.26 4.67
CA LYS A 193 -3.86 -0.42 3.23
C LYS A 193 -2.85 -1.54 2.96
N PRO A 194 -2.80 -2.12 1.75
CA PRO A 194 -1.71 -3.00 1.36
C PRO A 194 -0.35 -2.36 1.56
N ASP A 195 0.67 -3.16 1.82
CA ASP A 195 2.03 -2.67 2.02
C ASP A 195 2.54 -1.83 0.82
N LEU A 196 2.21 -2.24 -0.42
CA LEU A 196 2.52 -1.50 -1.64
C LEU A 196 1.32 -1.42 -2.59
N THR A 197 1.16 -0.28 -3.26
CA THR A 197 0.24 -0.10 -4.40
C THR A 197 0.94 0.59 -5.55
N PHE A 198 0.57 0.26 -6.78
CA PHE A 198 1.03 0.93 -8.00
C PHE A 198 0.04 0.67 -9.14
N GLU A 199 0.23 1.34 -10.28
CA GLU A 199 -0.62 1.19 -11.45
C GLU A 199 0.17 0.70 -12.67
N ILE A 200 -0.43 -0.21 -13.43
CA ILE A 200 0.09 -0.70 -14.72
C ILE A 200 -1.08 -0.84 -15.69
N ALA A 201 -0.98 -0.23 -16.87
CA ALA A 201 -2.06 -0.25 -17.87
C ALA A 201 -3.40 0.29 -17.32
N GLY A 202 -3.36 1.29 -16.44
CA GLY A 202 -4.54 1.84 -15.77
C GLY A 202 -5.17 0.92 -14.71
N LYS A 203 -4.59 -0.25 -14.44
CA LYS A 203 -5.06 -1.18 -13.40
C LYS A 203 -4.33 -0.94 -12.09
N LYS A 204 -5.08 -0.87 -10.99
CA LYS A 204 -4.58 -0.74 -9.62
C LYS A 204 -4.11 -2.09 -9.11
N ILE A 205 -2.81 -2.17 -8.81
CA ILE A 205 -2.15 -3.38 -8.32
C ILE A 205 -1.73 -3.17 -6.88
N ALA A 206 -1.95 -4.19 -6.04
CA ALA A 206 -1.50 -4.21 -4.65
C ALA A 206 -0.60 -5.42 -4.33
N LEU A 207 0.37 -5.21 -3.44
CA LEU A 207 1.19 -6.27 -2.85
C LEU A 207 1.10 -6.19 -1.33
N GLU A 208 0.77 -7.32 -0.70
CA GLU A 208 0.77 -7.49 0.76
C GLU A 208 1.91 -8.45 1.14
N VAL A 209 2.90 -7.97 1.87
CA VAL A 209 4.05 -8.75 2.33
C VAL A 209 3.69 -9.48 3.62
N GLU A 210 3.95 -10.78 3.66
CA GLU A 210 3.54 -11.63 4.79
C GLU A 210 4.71 -12.44 5.33
N THR A 211 4.96 -12.28 6.64
CA THR A 211 5.99 -13.04 7.36
C THR A 211 5.49 -14.41 7.84
N GLY A 212 4.19 -14.69 7.75
CA GLY A 212 3.57 -15.95 8.19
C GLY A 212 3.12 -15.98 9.64
N LYS A 213 3.34 -14.90 10.42
CA LYS A 213 2.89 -14.77 11.81
C LYS A 213 1.38 -14.55 11.92
N VAL A 214 0.80 -13.74 11.02
CA VAL A 214 -0.62 -13.34 11.05
C VAL A 214 -1.54 -14.54 10.96
N LEU A 215 -1.23 -15.49 10.08
CA LEU A 215 -2.05 -16.68 9.85
C LEU A 215 -2.28 -17.53 11.11
N ARG A 216 -1.33 -17.57 12.04
CA ARG A 216 -1.43 -18.38 13.26
C ARG A 216 -2.32 -17.74 14.32
N HIS A 217 -2.21 -16.43 14.50
CA HIS A 217 -2.79 -15.75 15.66
C HIS A 217 -4.03 -14.92 15.32
N ASN A 218 -4.21 -14.54 14.05
CA ASN A 218 -5.22 -13.56 13.70
C ASN A 218 -5.83 -13.78 12.29
N LYS A 219 -6.46 -14.95 12.13
CA LYS A 219 -7.14 -15.34 10.88
C LYS A 219 -8.27 -14.37 10.50
N LYS A 220 -9.00 -13.80 11.47
CA LYS A 220 -10.08 -12.84 11.22
C LYS A 220 -9.55 -11.57 10.54
N ASN A 221 -8.43 -11.02 11.02
CA ASN A 221 -7.82 -9.86 10.38
C ASN A 221 -7.31 -10.16 8.98
N LEU A 222 -6.77 -11.36 8.73
CA LEU A 222 -6.39 -11.78 7.38
C LEU A 222 -7.59 -11.79 6.43
N ILE A 223 -8.72 -12.37 6.85
CA ILE A 223 -9.96 -12.40 6.04
C ILE A 223 -10.44 -10.98 5.75
N ASN A 224 -10.44 -10.09 6.75
CA ASN A 224 -10.83 -8.70 6.55
C ASN A 224 -9.90 -7.98 5.56
N LYS A 225 -8.58 -8.23 5.64
CA LYS A 225 -7.60 -7.70 4.69
C LYS A 225 -7.86 -8.22 3.27
N VAL A 226 -8.16 -9.51 3.11
CA VAL A 226 -8.52 -10.11 1.81
C VAL A 226 -9.77 -9.45 1.23
N ASN A 227 -10.81 -9.23 2.03
CA ASN A 227 -12.04 -8.55 1.58
C ASN A 227 -11.77 -7.10 1.16
N LEU A 228 -10.91 -6.39 1.90
CA LEU A 228 -10.44 -5.05 1.52
C LEU A 228 -9.68 -5.08 0.19
N LEU A 229 -8.82 -6.07 -0.02
CA LEU A 229 -8.01 -6.18 -1.24
C LEU A 229 -8.87 -6.50 -2.47
N ASN A 230 -9.82 -7.42 -2.33
CA ASN A 230 -10.76 -7.78 -3.39
C ASN A 230 -11.68 -6.63 -3.81
N SER A 231 -12.00 -5.71 -2.90
CA SER A 231 -12.93 -4.60 -3.18
C SER A 231 -12.26 -3.35 -3.77
N ASN A 232 -10.96 -3.16 -3.53
CA ASN A 232 -10.29 -1.88 -3.84
C ASN A 232 -9.24 -1.95 -4.96
N TYR A 233 -8.87 -3.16 -5.42
CA TYR A 233 -7.78 -3.36 -6.38
C TYR A 233 -8.17 -4.33 -7.48
N ASP A 234 -7.78 -4.02 -8.73
CA ASP A 234 -8.02 -4.88 -9.89
C ASP A 234 -7.21 -6.18 -9.82
N SER A 235 -6.01 -6.10 -9.24
CA SER A 235 -5.16 -7.27 -9.01
C SER A 235 -4.36 -7.09 -7.74
N TRP A 236 -4.22 -8.15 -6.96
CA TRP A 236 -3.38 -8.12 -5.79
C TRP A 236 -2.70 -9.48 -5.56
N SER A 237 -1.63 -9.50 -4.77
CA SER A 237 -0.92 -10.74 -4.42
C SER A 237 -0.26 -10.63 -3.06
N PHE A 238 -0.27 -11.73 -2.31
CA PHE A 238 0.60 -11.88 -1.15
C PHE A 238 2.04 -12.13 -1.58
N VAL A 239 3.00 -11.47 -0.94
CA VAL A 239 4.43 -11.78 -1.02
C VAL A 239 4.83 -12.48 0.27
N VAL A 240 4.90 -13.81 0.24
CA VAL A 240 5.11 -14.62 1.45
C VAL A 240 6.60 -14.91 1.63
N LEU A 241 7.15 -14.51 2.78
CA LEU A 241 8.58 -14.63 3.07
C LEU A 241 9.01 -16.01 3.56
N ASP A 242 8.07 -16.77 4.17
CA ASP A 242 8.26 -18.14 4.64
C ASP A 242 7.66 -19.15 3.65
N ARG A 243 8.56 -19.95 3.04
CA ARG A 243 8.20 -21.00 2.07
C ARG A 243 7.16 -21.97 2.63
N ASN A 244 7.24 -22.32 3.91
CA ASN A 244 6.37 -23.31 4.54
C ASN A 244 4.94 -22.81 4.72
N LYS A 245 4.70 -21.51 4.51
CA LYS A 245 3.38 -20.88 4.62
C LYS A 245 2.74 -20.60 3.27
N VAL A 246 3.50 -20.66 2.17
CA VAL A 246 3.01 -20.35 0.82
C VAL A 246 1.74 -21.14 0.48
N ALA A 247 1.73 -22.45 0.72
CA ALA A 247 0.58 -23.30 0.45
C ALA A 247 -0.67 -22.90 1.27
N LYS A 248 -0.47 -22.40 2.50
CA LYS A 248 -1.57 -21.95 3.35
C LYS A 248 -2.14 -20.61 2.89
N TYR A 249 -1.29 -19.65 2.51
CA TYR A 249 -1.74 -18.35 1.99
C TYR A 249 -2.44 -18.47 0.63
N ARG A 250 -2.09 -19.47 -0.18
CA ARG A 250 -2.72 -19.70 -1.50
C ARG A 250 -4.22 -19.97 -1.41
N LYS A 251 -4.72 -20.41 -0.26
CA LYS A 251 -6.16 -20.59 0.01
C LYS A 251 -6.94 -19.28 0.06
N TYR A 252 -6.26 -18.14 0.23
CA TYR A 252 -6.88 -16.82 0.42
C TYR A 252 -6.69 -15.88 -0.78
N GLY A 253 -5.82 -16.22 -1.72
CA GLY A 253 -5.54 -15.37 -2.87
C GLY A 253 -4.26 -15.75 -3.60
N LYS A 254 -3.87 -14.91 -4.56
CA LYS A 254 -2.64 -15.09 -5.34
C LYS A 254 -1.42 -14.90 -4.44
N VAL A 255 -0.43 -15.80 -4.55
CA VAL A 255 0.78 -15.78 -3.73
C VAL A 255 2.03 -15.77 -4.60
N ILE A 256 2.96 -14.89 -4.23
CA ILE A 256 4.32 -14.79 -4.72
C ILE A 256 5.23 -15.32 -3.61
N ASP A 257 5.87 -16.46 -3.85
CA ASP A 257 6.95 -16.95 -3.00
C ASP A 257 8.17 -16.02 -3.16
N LYS A 258 8.81 -15.65 -2.05
CA LYS A 258 10.03 -14.83 -2.02
C LYS A 258 11.10 -15.28 -3.03
N ARG A 259 11.24 -16.59 -3.28
CA ARG A 259 12.20 -17.15 -4.26
C ARG A 259 11.91 -16.75 -5.70
N TYR A 260 10.64 -16.53 -6.03
CA TYR A 260 10.19 -16.16 -7.37
C TYR A 260 9.81 -14.69 -7.47
N LEU A 261 10.07 -13.90 -6.42
CA LEU A 261 9.66 -12.50 -6.34
C LEU A 261 10.22 -11.69 -7.51
N LYS A 262 11.53 -11.81 -7.80
CA LYS A 262 12.16 -11.11 -8.92
C LYS A 262 11.46 -11.39 -10.25
N ASN A 263 11.25 -12.66 -10.58
CA ASN A 263 10.62 -13.08 -11.83
C ASN A 263 9.18 -12.56 -11.97
N GLN A 264 8.44 -12.45 -10.87
CA GLN A 264 7.09 -11.87 -10.87
C GLN A 264 7.12 -10.36 -11.05
N LEU A 265 8.05 -9.65 -10.39
CA LEU A 265 8.23 -8.21 -10.61
C LEU A 265 8.67 -7.90 -12.05
N ASP A 266 9.55 -8.71 -12.62
CA ASP A 266 9.99 -8.57 -14.01
C ASP A 266 8.81 -8.69 -15.00
N LYS A 267 7.84 -9.55 -14.71
CA LYS A 267 6.60 -9.63 -15.50
C LYS A 267 5.78 -8.34 -15.42
N PHE A 268 5.65 -7.74 -14.24
CA PHE A 268 5.01 -6.43 -14.09
C PHE A 268 5.73 -5.36 -14.91
N LEU A 269 7.07 -5.29 -14.82
CA LEU A 269 7.85 -4.32 -15.57
C LEU A 269 7.77 -4.52 -17.09
N LYS A 270 7.73 -5.77 -17.56
CA LYS A 270 7.53 -6.07 -18.99
C LYS A 270 6.20 -5.53 -19.49
N THR A 271 5.11 -5.77 -18.73
CA THR A 271 3.79 -5.23 -19.07
C THR A 271 3.79 -3.71 -19.06
N ALA A 272 4.39 -3.07 -18.06
CA ALA A 272 4.49 -1.61 -17.97
C ALA A 272 5.21 -1.01 -19.19
N LYS A 273 6.33 -1.59 -19.62
CA LYS A 273 7.07 -1.13 -20.82
C LYS A 273 6.25 -1.21 -22.10
N ILE A 274 5.50 -2.30 -22.30
CA ILE A 274 4.64 -2.47 -23.48
C ILE A 274 3.54 -1.40 -23.53
N VAL A 275 2.99 -1.02 -22.37
CA VAL A 275 1.96 0.02 -22.29
C VAL A 275 2.56 1.39 -22.61
N HIS A 276 3.73 1.70 -22.05
CA HIS A 276 4.42 2.97 -22.30
C HIS A 276 4.80 3.13 -23.77
N SER A 277 5.30 2.08 -24.43
CA SER A 277 5.67 2.15 -25.84
C SER A 277 4.46 2.30 -26.77
N LYS A 278 3.29 1.79 -26.38
CA LYS A 278 2.04 2.00 -27.13
C LYS A 278 1.47 3.40 -26.98
N LYS A 279 1.66 4.06 -25.83
CA LYS A 279 1.16 5.42 -25.57
C LYS A 279 1.95 6.50 -26.34
N GLN A 280 3.16 6.19 -26.77
CA GLN A 280 4.04 7.10 -27.53
C GLN A 280 3.85 7.00 -29.06
N ARG A 281 3.07 6.04 -29.54
CA ARG A 281 2.70 5.89 -30.96
C ARG A 281 1.34 6.50 -31.18
#